data_AF-A0A1L7WAG4-F1
#
_entry.id   AF-A0A1L7WAG4-F1
#
_cell.length_a   1.000
_cell.length_b   1.000
_cell.length_c   1.000
_cell.angle_alpha   90.00
_cell.angle_beta   90.00
_cell.angle_gamma   90.00
#
_symmetry.space_group_name_H-M   'P 1'
#
loop_
_entity.id
_entity.type
_entity.pdbx_description
1 polymer ?
#
loop_
_entity_poly.entity_id
_entity_poly.type
_entity_poly.pdbx_seq_one_letter_code
_entity_poly.pdbx_strand_id
1 'polypeptide(L)'
;MSAMPTVHQLPSFTDTASYLANSRFQCIWYLPHKKRSCLVKITPKDNQRALQRVKGVWESCLAATSTLQDLAAIAEDCCCARHHRNKIWGSGLAHELANRWQNEIRNASGLTTHGRNLSVKTEDSKTSVHIAFVKHQVLEEETLLSKLQSVVDTRARKTGSLYFYTHADDAFDGMIKIGYTSREIETRLLEWNECGNGHPKLLDSLSGVRHPERVELLTHFELVGCWYAQRWCEHHRKAHIEWFKVDLERVRTVARLWCRWMQDANPYDRRGCLKDHWAGHIKFLVQHDNPITAKAMVQIQKIEEGSDEVYKFIDDKMLRKKQDAVVKEEAEEE
;
A
#
# COMPACT_ATOMS: atom_id res chain seq x y z
N MET A 1 9.16 12.58 -18.51
CA MET A 1 7.96 11.90 -17.96
C MET A 1 7.38 11.00 -19.05
N SER A 2 6.98 9.77 -18.75
CA SER A 2 6.32 8.91 -19.75
C SER A 2 4.98 9.51 -20.15
N ALA A 3 4.70 9.59 -21.45
CA ALA A 3 3.41 10.07 -21.95
C ALA A 3 2.26 9.21 -21.41
N MET A 4 1.19 9.88 -20.95
CA MET A 4 -0.05 9.23 -20.54
C MET A 4 -0.81 8.72 -21.76
N PRO A 5 -1.55 7.59 -21.65
CA PRO A 5 -2.40 7.14 -22.74
C PRO A 5 -3.59 8.07 -22.93
N THR A 6 -4.10 8.16 -24.16
CA THR A 6 -5.40 8.78 -24.43
C THR A 6 -6.52 7.75 -24.26
N VAL A 7 -7.76 8.21 -24.10
CA VAL A 7 -8.93 7.32 -23.96
C VAL A 7 -9.07 6.35 -25.16
N HIS A 8 -8.68 6.78 -26.36
CA HIS A 8 -8.75 5.96 -27.59
C HIS A 8 -7.73 4.81 -27.62
N GLN A 9 -6.69 4.87 -26.80
CA GLN A 9 -5.70 3.79 -26.69
C GLN A 9 -6.12 2.70 -25.70
N LEU A 10 -7.21 2.90 -24.97
CA LEU A 10 -7.78 1.94 -24.03
C LEU A 10 -8.85 1.07 -24.74
N PRO A 11 -9.03 -0.20 -24.30
CA PRO A 11 -9.95 -1.14 -24.94
C PRO A 11 -11.40 -0.65 -24.92
N SER A 12 -12.19 -1.04 -25.93
CA SER A 12 -13.64 -0.78 -25.95
C SER A 12 -14.33 -1.45 -24.77
N PHE A 13 -15.57 -1.06 -24.50
CA PHE A 13 -16.37 -1.68 -23.45
C PHE A 13 -16.58 -3.16 -23.73
N THR A 14 -16.93 -3.50 -24.98
CA THR A 14 -17.13 -4.87 -25.46
C THR A 14 -15.88 -5.74 -25.30
N ASP A 15 -14.70 -5.20 -25.69
CA ASP A 15 -13.43 -5.92 -25.50
C ASP A 15 -13.16 -6.17 -24.02
N THR A 16 -13.35 -5.15 -23.19
CA THR A 16 -13.14 -5.23 -21.73
C THR A 16 -14.06 -6.28 -21.11
N ALA A 17 -15.35 -6.30 -21.48
CA ALA A 17 -16.32 -7.28 -21.04
C ALA A 17 -15.90 -8.70 -21.40
N SER A 18 -15.49 -8.89 -22.65
CA SER A 18 -15.01 -10.16 -23.17
C SER A 18 -13.76 -10.63 -22.42
N TYR A 19 -12.80 -9.73 -22.17
CA TYR A 19 -11.61 -10.04 -21.39
C TYR A 19 -11.96 -10.51 -19.97
N LEU A 20 -12.86 -9.80 -19.28
CA LEU A 20 -13.29 -10.14 -17.93
C LEU A 20 -14.02 -11.49 -17.88
N ALA A 21 -14.93 -11.76 -18.84
CA ALA A 21 -15.67 -13.01 -18.93
C ALA A 21 -14.77 -14.21 -19.21
N ASN A 22 -13.73 -14.02 -20.03
CA ASN A 22 -12.73 -15.04 -20.34
C ASN A 22 -11.61 -15.13 -19.29
N SER A 23 -11.77 -14.52 -18.12
CA SER A 23 -10.77 -14.52 -17.04
C SER A 23 -9.38 -14.04 -17.50
N ARG A 24 -9.35 -13.10 -18.45
CA ARG A 24 -8.11 -12.46 -18.87
C ARG A 24 -7.75 -11.38 -17.86
N PHE A 25 -7.02 -11.77 -16.83
CA PHE A 25 -6.60 -10.90 -15.72
C PHE A 25 -5.56 -9.83 -16.12
N GLN A 26 -5.60 -9.21 -17.30
CA GLN A 26 -4.58 -8.24 -17.73
C GLN A 26 -5.04 -6.79 -17.50
N CYS A 27 -4.15 -5.96 -16.97
CA CYS A 27 -4.41 -4.52 -16.80
C CYS A 27 -4.68 -3.82 -18.15
N ILE A 28 -5.76 -3.04 -18.22
CA ILE A 28 -6.19 -2.33 -19.44
C ILE A 28 -5.32 -1.13 -19.82
N TRP A 29 -4.45 -0.68 -18.91
CA TRP A 29 -3.63 0.50 -19.11
C TRP A 29 -2.68 0.36 -20.31
N TYR A 30 -2.77 1.28 -21.27
CA TYR A 30 -1.88 1.32 -22.42
C TYR A 30 -0.57 2.07 -22.10
N LEU A 31 0.56 1.56 -22.60
CA LEU A 31 1.88 2.17 -22.44
C LEU A 31 2.33 2.76 -23.78
N PRO A 32 2.13 4.07 -24.05
CA PRO A 32 2.40 4.67 -25.37
C PRO A 32 3.82 4.41 -25.89
N HIS A 33 4.82 4.53 -25.01
CA HIS A 33 6.22 4.31 -25.33
C HIS A 33 6.57 2.85 -25.69
N LYS A 34 5.82 1.87 -25.18
CA LYS A 34 6.01 0.44 -25.51
C LYS A 34 5.04 -0.07 -26.57
N LYS A 35 4.10 0.77 -27.01
CA LYS A 35 3.04 0.44 -27.96
C LYS A 35 2.27 -0.84 -27.60
N ARG A 36 2.00 -1.05 -26.31
CA ARG A 36 1.27 -2.24 -25.79
C ARG A 36 0.60 -1.96 -24.47
N SER A 37 -0.35 -2.81 -24.09
CA SER A 37 -0.94 -2.80 -22.75
C SER A 37 0.03 -3.23 -21.67
N CYS A 38 -0.26 -2.83 -20.44
CA CYS A 38 0.41 -3.30 -19.25
C CYS A 38 0.33 -4.83 -19.15
N LEU A 39 1.42 -5.50 -18.78
CA LEU A 39 1.45 -6.95 -18.61
C LEU A 39 1.15 -7.39 -17.17
N VAL A 40 1.00 -6.42 -16.26
CA VAL A 40 0.69 -6.72 -14.85
C VAL A 40 -0.71 -7.28 -14.75
N LYS A 41 -0.84 -8.40 -14.05
CA LYS A 41 -2.15 -9.01 -13.83
C LYS A 41 -2.96 -8.23 -12.79
N ILE A 42 -4.27 -8.12 -12.99
CA ILE A 42 -5.20 -7.69 -11.94
C ILE A 42 -5.53 -8.87 -11.02
N THR A 43 -5.91 -8.60 -9.78
CA THR A 43 -6.23 -9.66 -8.83
C THR A 43 -7.54 -10.37 -9.23
N PRO A 44 -7.72 -11.67 -8.89
CA PRO A 44 -8.99 -12.35 -9.13
C PRO A 44 -10.19 -11.63 -8.51
N LYS A 45 -10.00 -11.07 -7.31
CA LYS A 45 -11.01 -10.27 -6.60
C LYS A 45 -11.40 -9.01 -7.37
N ASP A 46 -10.44 -8.30 -7.94
CA ASP A 46 -10.71 -7.10 -8.75
C ASP A 46 -11.41 -7.47 -10.06
N ASN A 47 -10.99 -8.56 -10.72
CA ASN A 47 -11.64 -9.08 -11.93
C ASN A 47 -13.10 -9.46 -11.67
N GLN A 48 -13.36 -10.16 -10.56
CA GLN A 48 -14.72 -10.55 -10.18
C GLN A 48 -15.60 -9.33 -9.90
N ARG A 49 -15.06 -8.32 -9.20
CA ARG A 49 -15.77 -7.06 -8.94
C ARG A 49 -16.08 -6.31 -10.23
N ALA A 50 -15.11 -6.17 -11.13
CA ALA A 50 -15.31 -5.57 -12.44
C ALA A 50 -16.36 -6.32 -13.26
N LEU A 51 -16.31 -7.66 -13.28
CA LEU A 51 -17.27 -8.50 -13.98
C LEU A 51 -18.70 -8.36 -13.43
N GLN A 52 -18.86 -8.27 -12.11
CA GLN A 52 -20.16 -8.03 -11.48
C GLN A 52 -20.73 -6.67 -11.88
N ARG A 53 -19.91 -5.61 -11.88
CA ARG A 53 -20.32 -4.28 -12.35
C ARG A 53 -20.69 -4.27 -13.82
N VAL A 54 -19.90 -4.95 -14.65
CA VAL A 54 -20.22 -5.19 -16.06
C VAL A 54 -21.61 -5.81 -16.15
N LYS A 55 -21.90 -6.95 -15.51
CA LYS A 55 -23.25 -7.54 -15.54
C LYS A 55 -24.36 -6.56 -15.14
N GLY A 56 -24.17 -5.82 -14.05
CA GLY A 56 -25.12 -4.81 -13.59
C GLY A 56 -25.34 -3.66 -14.60
N VAL A 57 -24.30 -3.24 -15.32
CA VAL A 57 -24.44 -2.25 -16.40
C VAL A 57 -25.29 -2.79 -17.54
N TRP A 58 -25.10 -4.04 -17.97
CA TRP A 58 -25.94 -4.63 -19.04
C TRP A 58 -27.40 -4.71 -18.62
N GLU A 59 -27.65 -5.17 -17.39
CA GLU A 59 -29.01 -5.22 -16.80
C GLU A 59 -29.63 -3.82 -16.73
N SER A 60 -28.84 -2.82 -16.32
CA SER A 60 -29.29 -1.42 -16.24
C SER A 60 -29.50 -0.79 -17.62
N CYS A 61 -28.77 -1.22 -18.66
CA CYS A 61 -29.00 -0.75 -20.02
C CYS A 61 -30.33 -1.25 -20.57
N LEU A 62 -30.76 -2.46 -20.21
CA LEU A 62 -32.12 -2.94 -20.48
C LEU A 62 -33.18 -2.06 -19.78
N ALA A 63 -32.82 -1.46 -18.63
CA ALA A 63 -33.67 -0.55 -17.86
C ALA A 63 -33.42 0.96 -18.14
N ALA A 64 -32.52 1.30 -19.07
CA ALA A 64 -32.08 2.66 -19.39
C ALA A 64 -31.50 3.51 -18.22
N THR A 65 -30.88 2.89 -17.21
CA THR A 65 -30.44 3.58 -15.96
C THR A 65 -28.97 3.41 -15.59
N SER A 66 -28.10 2.93 -16.49
CA SER A 66 -26.68 2.71 -16.16
C SER A 66 -25.96 4.01 -15.75
N THR A 67 -25.20 3.98 -14.64
CA THR A 67 -24.48 5.16 -14.15
C THR A 67 -23.07 5.28 -14.76
N LEU A 68 -22.63 6.52 -15.04
CA LEU A 68 -21.23 6.80 -15.42
C LEU A 68 -20.23 6.40 -14.34
N GLN A 69 -20.68 6.39 -13.07
CA GLN A 69 -19.88 6.01 -11.92
C GLN A 69 -19.51 4.52 -11.96
N ASP A 70 -20.46 3.65 -12.35
CA ASP A 70 -20.17 2.22 -12.50
C ASP A 70 -19.16 1.95 -13.60
N LEU A 71 -19.28 2.65 -14.74
CA LEU A 71 -18.33 2.55 -15.85
C LEU A 71 -16.92 3.04 -15.46
N ALA A 72 -16.81 4.15 -14.72
CA ALA A 72 -15.53 4.62 -14.20
C ALA A 72 -14.93 3.61 -13.20
N ALA A 73 -15.75 3.04 -12.32
CA ALA A 73 -15.32 2.00 -11.39
C ALA A 73 -14.83 0.73 -12.11
N ILE A 74 -15.49 0.32 -13.20
CA ILE A 74 -15.01 -0.79 -14.04
C ILE A 74 -13.62 -0.48 -14.59
N ALA A 75 -13.38 0.72 -15.11
CA ALA A 75 -12.07 1.12 -15.62
C ALA A 75 -10.96 1.05 -14.56
N GLU A 76 -11.26 1.49 -13.33
CA GLU A 76 -10.35 1.42 -12.19
C GLU A 76 -10.06 -0.02 -11.73
N ASP A 77 -11.09 -0.86 -11.64
CA ASP A 77 -10.99 -2.26 -11.24
C ASP A 77 -10.20 -3.07 -12.29
N CYS A 78 -10.28 -2.69 -13.56
CA CYS A 78 -9.51 -3.27 -14.67
C CYS A 78 -8.06 -2.77 -14.75
N CYS A 79 -7.65 -1.84 -13.87
CA CYS A 79 -6.28 -1.36 -13.78
C CYS A 79 -5.54 -2.01 -12.60
N CYS A 80 -4.26 -2.36 -12.81
CA CYS A 80 -3.42 -2.91 -11.74
C CYS A 80 -3.25 -1.87 -10.62
N ALA A 81 -3.55 -2.30 -9.39
CA ALA A 81 -3.61 -1.44 -8.22
C ALA A 81 -2.31 -0.67 -7.98
N ARG A 82 -1.18 -1.36 -8.12
CA ARG A 82 0.16 -0.84 -7.80
C ARG A 82 0.61 0.32 -8.70
N HIS A 83 0.25 0.31 -9.98
CA HIS A 83 0.85 1.22 -10.95
C HIS A 83 -0.13 2.14 -11.65
N HIS A 84 -1.34 1.67 -11.92
CA HIS A 84 -2.24 2.34 -12.88
C HIS A 84 -3.60 2.70 -12.31
N ARG A 85 -4.11 2.01 -11.27
CA ARG A 85 -5.43 2.35 -10.67
C ARG A 85 -5.50 3.79 -10.17
N ASN A 86 -4.49 4.21 -9.42
CA ASN A 86 -4.43 5.58 -8.91
C ASN A 86 -4.19 6.61 -10.02
N LYS A 87 -3.49 6.23 -11.10
CA LYS A 87 -3.25 7.10 -12.26
C LYS A 87 -4.52 7.29 -13.09
N ILE A 88 -5.26 6.23 -13.39
CA ILE A 88 -6.49 6.31 -14.19
C ILE A 88 -7.57 7.10 -13.45
N TRP A 89 -7.63 6.96 -12.13
CA TRP A 89 -8.52 7.75 -11.28
C TRP A 89 -8.09 9.22 -11.25
N GLY A 90 -6.85 9.50 -10.84
CA GLY A 90 -6.36 10.85 -10.59
C GLY A 90 -6.21 11.71 -11.83
N SER A 91 -5.97 11.12 -13.00
CA SER A 91 -5.85 11.88 -14.24
C SER A 91 -7.19 12.21 -14.91
N GLY A 92 -8.33 11.84 -14.31
CA GLY A 92 -9.65 11.97 -14.93
C GLY A 92 -9.95 10.96 -16.05
N LEU A 93 -8.97 10.13 -16.44
CA LEU A 93 -9.08 9.23 -17.59
C LEU A 93 -10.14 8.14 -17.39
N ALA A 94 -10.40 7.72 -16.14
CA ALA A 94 -11.50 6.82 -15.83
C ALA A 94 -12.87 7.42 -16.22
N HIS A 95 -13.08 8.72 -15.99
CA HIS A 95 -14.33 9.41 -16.35
C HIS A 95 -14.44 9.62 -17.85
N GLU A 96 -13.35 9.99 -18.53
CA GLU A 96 -13.34 10.08 -20.00
C GLU A 96 -13.66 8.72 -20.65
N LEU A 97 -13.06 7.65 -20.12
CA LEU A 97 -13.31 6.29 -20.58
C LEU A 97 -14.75 5.86 -20.31
N ALA A 98 -15.30 6.21 -19.16
CA ALA A 98 -16.70 5.94 -18.82
C ALA A 98 -17.67 6.60 -19.79
N ASN A 99 -17.44 7.87 -20.15
CA ASN A 99 -18.24 8.57 -21.16
C ASN A 99 -18.15 7.89 -22.53
N ARG A 100 -16.95 7.49 -22.94
CA ARG A 100 -16.76 6.75 -24.21
C ARG A 100 -17.54 5.43 -24.19
N TRP A 101 -17.39 4.63 -23.15
CA TRP A 101 -18.09 3.35 -23.01
C TRP A 101 -19.61 3.53 -22.96
N GLN A 102 -20.12 4.57 -22.30
CA GLN A 102 -21.55 4.87 -22.31
C GLN A 102 -22.06 5.13 -23.74
N ASN A 103 -21.31 5.90 -24.54
CA ASN A 103 -21.66 6.15 -25.94
C ASN A 103 -21.61 4.87 -26.78
N GLU A 104 -20.60 4.01 -26.59
CA GLU A 104 -20.50 2.70 -27.26
C GLU A 104 -21.73 1.83 -26.98
N ILE A 105 -22.15 1.74 -25.71
CA ILE A 105 -23.31 0.95 -25.29
C ILE A 105 -24.61 1.50 -25.87
N ARG A 106 -24.79 2.83 -25.83
CA ARG A 106 -25.97 3.50 -26.40
C ARG A 106 -26.09 3.28 -27.90
N ASN A 107 -24.97 3.38 -28.62
CA ASN A 107 -24.93 3.13 -30.06
C ASN A 107 -25.27 1.66 -30.38
N ALA A 108 -24.73 0.70 -29.61
CA ALA A 108 -25.05 -0.72 -29.77
C ALA A 108 -26.52 -1.05 -29.48
N SER A 109 -27.18 -0.29 -28.61
CA SER A 109 -28.58 -0.48 -28.23
C SER A 109 -29.58 0.20 -29.17
N GLY A 110 -29.11 0.85 -30.25
CA GLY A 110 -29.97 1.63 -31.15
C GLY A 110 -30.55 2.89 -30.51
N LEU A 111 -30.05 3.30 -29.34
CA LEU A 111 -30.46 4.52 -28.62
C LEU A 111 -29.71 5.74 -29.18
N THR A 112 -29.92 6.04 -30.47
CA THR A 112 -29.46 7.29 -31.08
C THR A 112 -30.20 8.47 -30.47
N THR A 113 -29.49 9.35 -29.76
CA THR A 113 -30.01 10.70 -29.47
C THR A 113 -29.41 11.68 -30.45
N HIS A 114 -30.26 12.40 -31.19
CA HIS A 114 -29.90 13.73 -31.68
C HIS A 114 -29.40 14.59 -30.51
N GLY A 115 -28.26 15.26 -30.72
CA GLY A 115 -27.47 15.88 -29.67
C GLY A 115 -28.23 16.91 -28.85
N ARG A 116 -28.29 16.70 -27.54
CA ARG A 116 -28.34 17.79 -26.56
C ARG A 116 -27.05 17.72 -25.75
N ASN A 117 -26.12 18.60 -26.08
CA ASN A 117 -24.96 18.90 -25.24
C ASN A 117 -25.47 19.51 -23.93
N LEU A 118 -25.64 18.68 -22.91
CA LEU A 118 -25.78 19.14 -21.53
C LEU A 118 -24.39 19.54 -21.03
N SER A 119 -24.03 20.79 -21.30
CA SER A 119 -22.91 21.45 -20.63
C SER A 119 -23.31 21.66 -19.17
N VAL A 120 -23.03 20.67 -18.32
CA VAL A 120 -23.11 20.82 -16.88
C VAL A 120 -22.04 21.84 -16.48
N LYS A 121 -22.49 23.06 -16.15
CA LYS A 121 -21.64 24.05 -15.50
C LYS A 121 -21.43 23.55 -14.06
N THR A 122 -20.24 23.07 -13.77
CA THR A 122 -19.77 22.88 -12.40
C THR A 122 -19.57 24.26 -11.77
N GLU A 123 -20.44 24.61 -10.82
CA GLU A 123 -20.26 25.75 -9.94
C GLU A 123 -19.09 25.46 -8.99
N ASP A 124 -18.09 26.35 -9.00
CA ASP A 124 -16.96 26.36 -8.06
C ASP A 124 -17.44 26.73 -6.66
N SER A 125 -18.10 25.79 -5.99
CA SER A 125 -18.15 25.79 -4.54
C SER A 125 -16.80 25.31 -4.04
N LYS A 126 -16.01 26.21 -3.42
CA LYS A 126 -14.84 25.86 -2.60
C LYS A 126 -15.29 25.02 -1.40
N THR A 127 -15.64 23.78 -1.68
CA THR A 127 -15.77 22.72 -0.69
C THR A 127 -14.35 22.35 -0.28
N SER A 128 -14.12 22.20 1.02
CA SER A 128 -12.89 21.61 1.55
C SER A 128 -12.55 20.37 0.71
N VAL A 129 -11.40 20.40 0.03
CA VAL A 129 -10.99 19.33 -0.88
C VAL A 129 -10.59 18.15 -0.01
N HIS A 130 -11.55 17.28 0.30
CA HIS A 130 -11.25 16.03 0.98
C HIS A 130 -10.25 15.23 0.15
N ILE A 131 -9.11 14.90 0.74
CA ILE A 131 -8.09 14.09 0.09
C ILE A 131 -8.53 12.63 0.14
N ALA A 132 -8.66 12.01 -1.03
CA ALA A 132 -9.07 10.62 -1.11
C ALA A 132 -7.89 9.69 -0.77
N PHE A 133 -8.10 8.83 0.23
CA PHE A 133 -7.18 7.75 0.60
C PHE A 133 -7.75 6.38 0.22
N VAL A 134 -6.85 5.45 -0.09
CA VAL A 134 -7.21 4.05 -0.31
C VAL A 134 -6.19 3.17 0.41
N LYS A 135 -6.64 2.04 0.97
CA LYS A 135 -5.73 1.09 1.61
C LYS A 135 -4.63 0.67 0.64
N HIS A 136 -3.39 0.76 1.07
CA HIS A 136 -2.24 0.39 0.27
C HIS A 136 -2.26 -1.12 0.01
N GLN A 137 -2.05 -1.53 -1.24
CA GLN A 137 -1.99 -2.94 -1.62
C GLN A 137 -0.53 -3.35 -1.74
N VAL A 138 -0.08 -4.12 -0.77
CA VAL A 138 1.22 -4.79 -0.74
C VAL A 138 1.10 -6.13 -1.47
N LEU A 139 2.16 -6.58 -2.15
CA LEU A 139 2.17 -7.88 -2.82
C LEU A 139 2.17 -9.02 -1.78
N GLU A 140 1.63 -10.18 -2.14
CA GLU A 140 1.46 -11.31 -1.20
C GLU A 140 2.82 -11.84 -0.68
N GLU A 141 3.86 -11.77 -1.51
CA GLU A 141 5.24 -12.09 -1.16
C GLU A 141 5.96 -10.99 -0.34
N GLU A 142 5.40 -9.79 -0.31
CA GLU A 142 5.95 -8.67 0.45
C GLU A 142 5.35 -8.69 1.86
N THR A 143 6.15 -9.16 2.82
CA THR A 143 5.79 -9.26 4.23
C THR A 143 6.88 -8.61 5.07
N LEU A 144 6.57 -8.33 6.34
CA LEU A 144 7.60 -7.87 7.27
C LEU A 144 8.79 -8.85 7.33
N LEU A 145 8.51 -10.16 7.28
CA LEU A 145 9.51 -11.22 7.18
C LEU A 145 10.39 -11.07 5.94
N SER A 146 9.79 -10.95 4.75
CA SER A 146 10.58 -10.84 3.51
C SER A 146 11.38 -9.54 3.44
N LYS A 147 10.88 -8.45 4.04
CA LYS A 147 11.65 -7.21 4.17
C LYS A 147 12.79 -7.33 5.19
N LEU A 148 12.61 -8.00 6.31
CA LEU A 148 13.70 -8.26 7.28
C LEU A 148 14.83 -9.08 6.66
N GLN A 149 14.50 -10.05 5.82
CA GLN A 149 15.48 -10.94 5.18
C GLN A 149 16.14 -10.32 3.94
N SER A 150 15.53 -9.29 3.34
CA SER A 150 16.08 -8.64 2.15
C SER A 150 17.38 -7.89 2.43
N VAL A 151 18.30 -7.93 1.46
CA VAL A 151 19.59 -7.24 1.54
C VAL A 151 19.40 -5.74 1.69
N VAL A 152 20.06 -5.13 2.68
CA VAL A 152 20.17 -3.67 2.84
C VAL A 152 21.10 -3.12 1.76
N ASP A 153 20.69 -2.06 1.08
CA ASP A 153 21.60 -1.35 0.16
C ASP A 153 22.79 -0.79 0.95
N THR A 154 23.98 -1.31 0.66
CA THR A 154 25.22 -0.91 1.33
C THR A 154 25.67 0.50 0.95
N ARG A 155 25.12 1.06 -0.14
CA ARG A 155 25.34 2.46 -0.56
C ARG A 155 24.40 3.43 0.14
N ALA A 156 23.33 2.93 0.77
CA ALA A 156 22.40 3.77 1.51
C ALA A 156 23.09 4.44 2.71
N ARG A 157 22.53 5.56 3.14
CA ARG A 157 23.07 6.32 4.27
C ARG A 157 22.93 5.50 5.55
N LYS A 158 24.02 5.40 6.31
CA LYS A 158 24.08 4.57 7.53
C LYS A 158 23.39 5.21 8.73
N THR A 159 23.25 6.54 8.72
CA THR A 159 22.63 7.31 9.79
C THR A 159 21.71 8.38 9.20
N GLY A 160 20.60 8.67 9.88
CA GLY A 160 19.70 9.77 9.55
C GLY A 160 18.62 9.93 10.61
N SER A 161 17.45 10.37 10.17
CA SER A 161 16.29 10.58 11.04
C SER A 161 15.04 9.95 10.43
N LEU A 162 14.16 9.43 11.29
CA LEU A 162 12.75 9.22 10.96
C LEU A 162 11.95 10.44 11.37
N TYR A 163 10.92 10.76 10.62
CA TYR A 163 10.00 11.84 10.94
C TYR A 163 8.56 11.43 10.63
N PHE A 164 7.63 12.01 11.38
CA PHE A 164 6.20 11.76 11.23
C PHE A 164 5.50 13.10 11.07
N TYR A 165 4.69 13.26 10.04
CA TYR A 165 3.98 14.51 9.81
C TYR A 165 2.57 14.26 9.29
N THR A 166 1.73 15.28 9.39
CA THR A 166 0.42 15.35 8.71
C THR A 166 0.30 16.69 7.96
N HIS A 167 -0.65 16.78 7.03
CA HIS A 167 -1.17 18.08 6.59
C HIS A 167 -2.39 18.45 7.44
N ALA A 168 -3.07 19.57 7.12
CA ALA A 168 -4.21 20.10 7.89
C ALA A 168 -5.14 19.00 8.42
N ASP A 169 -5.38 19.01 9.74
CA ASP A 169 -5.93 17.88 10.49
C ASP A 169 -7.33 17.46 9.99
N ASP A 170 -8.11 18.39 9.41
CA ASP A 170 -9.44 18.17 8.83
C ASP A 170 -9.40 17.52 7.42
N ALA A 171 -8.49 17.97 6.55
CA ALA A 171 -8.40 17.48 5.17
C ALA A 171 -7.80 16.07 5.07
N PHE A 172 -6.90 15.74 5.99
CA PHE A 172 -6.17 14.45 6.02
C PHE A 172 -6.77 13.45 6.99
N ASP A 173 -7.84 13.81 7.71
CA ASP A 173 -8.56 12.94 8.63
C ASP A 173 -7.59 12.15 9.53
N GLY A 174 -6.68 12.84 10.22
CA GLY A 174 -5.70 12.23 11.13
C GLY A 174 -4.72 11.22 10.48
N MET A 175 -4.53 11.25 9.17
CA MET A 175 -3.52 10.43 8.49
C MET A 175 -2.10 10.91 8.83
N ILE A 176 -1.24 9.99 9.26
CA ILE A 176 0.16 10.26 9.57
C ILE A 176 1.03 9.74 8.45
N LYS A 177 1.89 10.57 7.88
CA LYS A 177 2.95 10.10 6.99
C LYS A 177 4.19 9.74 7.80
N ILE A 178 4.79 8.60 7.47
CA ILE A 178 6.05 8.14 8.05
C ILE A 178 7.12 8.25 6.97
N GLY A 179 8.17 9.05 7.26
CA GLY A 179 9.26 9.32 6.33
C GLY A 179 10.64 9.15 6.96
N TYR A 180 11.67 9.04 6.13
CA TYR A 180 13.07 9.17 6.57
C TYR A 180 13.85 10.21 5.77
N THR A 181 14.94 10.69 6.36
CA THR A 181 15.90 11.58 5.71
C THR A 181 17.30 11.40 6.29
N SER A 182 18.33 11.63 5.47
CA SER A 182 19.71 11.80 5.95
C SER A 182 20.14 13.27 6.01
N ARG A 183 19.22 14.19 5.69
CA ARG A 183 19.38 15.65 5.77
C ARG A 183 18.55 16.17 6.95
N GLU A 184 18.53 17.49 7.11
CA GLU A 184 17.61 18.13 8.06
C GLU A 184 16.14 17.82 7.71
N ILE A 185 15.34 17.58 8.75
CA ILE A 185 13.92 17.25 8.61
C ILE A 185 13.16 18.42 8.00
N GLU A 186 13.47 19.65 8.40
CA GLU A 186 12.83 20.86 7.90
C GLU A 186 12.98 21.00 6.39
N THR A 187 14.19 20.80 5.84
CA THR A 187 14.42 20.79 4.38
C THR A 187 13.53 19.75 3.69
N ARG A 188 13.39 18.56 4.28
CA ARG A 188 12.56 17.50 3.71
C ARG A 188 11.06 17.84 3.79
N LEU A 189 10.62 18.51 4.86
CA LEU A 189 9.24 18.99 5.00
C LEU A 189 8.91 20.09 4.00
N LEU A 190 9.84 20.99 3.69
CA LEU A 190 9.66 22.01 2.65
C LEU A 190 9.43 21.38 1.27
N GLU A 191 10.14 20.31 0.92
CA GLU A 191 9.89 19.56 -0.32
C GLU A 191 8.48 18.96 -0.36
N TRP A 192 7.93 18.57 0.80
CA TRP A 192 6.55 18.08 0.88
C TRP A 192 5.50 19.19 0.82
N ASN A 193 5.85 20.45 1.10
CA ASN A 193 4.96 21.59 0.90
C ASN A 193 4.57 21.78 -0.58
N GLU A 194 5.42 21.32 -1.50
CA GLU A 194 5.16 21.36 -2.95
C GLU A 194 3.93 20.52 -3.35
N CYS A 195 3.44 19.61 -2.49
CA CYS A 195 2.31 18.75 -2.79
C CYS A 195 0.97 19.48 -2.95
N GLY A 196 0.89 20.78 -2.64
CA GLY A 196 -0.32 21.59 -2.73
C GLY A 196 -1.31 21.37 -1.59
N ASN A 197 -0.92 20.62 -0.55
CA ASN A 197 -1.76 20.30 0.62
C ASN A 197 -1.48 21.23 1.82
N GLY A 198 -0.82 22.36 1.59
CA GLY A 198 -0.32 23.26 2.64
C GLY A 198 0.93 22.73 3.35
N HIS A 199 1.47 23.56 4.25
CA HIS A 199 2.71 23.24 4.95
C HIS A 199 2.51 22.01 5.86
N PRO A 200 3.38 20.99 5.78
CA PRO A 200 3.27 19.83 6.65
C PRO A 200 3.56 20.21 8.11
N LYS A 201 2.76 19.66 9.02
CA LYS A 201 2.90 19.78 10.46
C LYS A 201 3.70 18.59 10.98
N LEU A 202 4.94 18.84 11.40
CA LEU A 202 5.75 17.83 12.07
C LEU A 202 5.07 17.42 13.37
N LEU A 203 4.84 16.11 13.53
CA LEU A 203 4.21 15.55 14.72
C LEU A 203 5.25 15.05 15.72
N ASP A 204 6.28 14.34 15.23
CA ASP A 204 7.40 13.85 16.02
C ASP A 204 8.55 13.39 15.11
N SER A 205 9.73 13.11 15.68
CA SER A 205 10.89 12.59 14.96
C SER A 205 11.85 11.79 15.84
N LEU A 206 12.64 10.92 15.21
CA LEU A 206 13.72 10.17 15.84
C LEU A 206 15.01 10.47 15.08
N SER A 207 16.01 11.01 15.77
CA SER A 207 17.32 11.35 15.19
C SER A 207 18.36 10.26 15.47
N GLY A 208 19.50 10.30 14.77
CA GLY A 208 20.61 9.36 14.98
C GLY A 208 20.26 7.92 14.62
N VAL A 209 19.23 7.71 13.79
CA VAL A 209 18.73 6.39 13.43
C VAL A 209 19.72 5.68 12.52
N ARG A 210 20.18 4.50 12.91
CA ARG A 210 20.96 3.60 12.08
C ARG A 210 20.08 2.98 10.99
N HIS A 211 20.56 2.98 9.74
CA HIS A 211 19.81 2.49 8.57
C HIS A 211 18.37 3.03 8.50
N PRO A 212 18.19 4.37 8.43
CA PRO A 212 16.87 5.00 8.58
C PRO A 212 15.85 4.53 7.54
N GLU A 213 16.27 4.30 6.30
CA GLU A 213 15.42 3.72 5.24
C GLU A 213 14.92 2.32 5.60
N ARG A 214 15.79 1.49 6.19
CA ARG A 214 15.40 0.15 6.62
C ARG A 214 14.41 0.23 7.78
N VAL A 215 14.66 1.10 8.75
CA VAL A 215 13.78 1.29 9.91
C VAL A 215 12.41 1.81 9.48
N GLU A 216 12.35 2.76 8.55
CA GLU A 216 11.10 3.23 7.94
C GLU A 216 10.35 2.07 7.29
N LEU A 217 11.02 1.31 6.41
CA LEU A 217 10.43 0.18 5.72
C LEU A 217 9.85 -0.85 6.69
N LEU A 218 10.59 -1.23 7.73
CA LEU A 218 10.11 -2.20 8.72
C LEU A 218 8.91 -1.65 9.52
N THR A 219 8.93 -0.36 9.85
CA THR A 219 7.80 0.32 10.50
C THR A 219 6.56 0.29 9.62
N HIS A 220 6.69 0.59 8.32
CA HIS A 220 5.59 0.54 7.37
C HIS A 220 4.96 -0.86 7.29
N PHE A 221 5.79 -1.91 7.23
CA PHE A 221 5.31 -3.29 7.13
C PHE A 221 4.70 -3.83 8.42
N GLU A 222 5.19 -3.43 9.60
CA GLU A 222 4.51 -3.77 10.87
C GLU A 222 3.15 -3.06 11.00
N LEU A 223 3.01 -1.88 10.41
CA LEU A 223 1.77 -1.10 10.36
C LEU A 223 0.94 -1.34 9.08
N VAL A 224 1.22 -2.42 8.32
CA VAL A 224 0.58 -2.69 7.02
C VAL A 224 -0.97 -2.71 7.10
N GLY A 225 -1.51 -3.12 8.25
CA GLY A 225 -2.96 -3.17 8.48
C GLY A 225 -3.65 -1.80 8.37
N CYS A 226 -2.93 -0.71 8.66
CA CYS A 226 -3.40 0.67 8.63
C CYS A 226 -2.62 1.53 7.61
N TRP A 227 -1.99 0.90 6.60
CA TRP A 227 -1.22 1.58 5.55
C TRP A 227 -2.13 1.99 4.38
N TYR A 228 -2.07 3.26 3.98
CA TYR A 228 -2.88 3.90 2.95
C TYR A 228 -2.01 4.64 1.93
N ALA A 229 -2.57 4.84 0.75
CA ALA A 229 -2.07 5.75 -0.25
C ALA A 229 -3.04 6.92 -0.42
N GLN A 230 -2.51 8.15 -0.45
CA GLN A 230 -3.19 9.27 -1.09
C GLN A 230 -3.36 8.90 -2.56
N ARG A 231 -4.60 8.79 -3.02
CA ARG A 231 -4.92 8.25 -4.35
C ARG A 231 -4.21 9.03 -5.46
N TRP A 232 -4.16 10.35 -5.33
CA TRP A 232 -3.51 11.22 -6.31
C TRP A 232 -3.00 12.51 -5.68
N CYS A 233 -1.81 12.92 -6.10
CA CYS A 233 -1.26 14.24 -5.87
C CYS A 233 -1.11 14.92 -7.23
N GLU A 234 -1.82 16.02 -7.44
CA GLU A 234 -1.82 16.73 -8.73
C GLU A 234 -0.43 17.29 -9.08
N HIS A 235 0.27 17.81 -8.08
CA HIS A 235 1.60 18.37 -8.29
C HIS A 235 2.60 17.31 -8.76
N HIS A 236 2.61 16.15 -8.08
CA HIS A 236 3.56 15.08 -8.36
C HIS A 236 3.08 14.08 -9.42
N ARG A 237 1.82 14.17 -9.84
CA ARG A 237 1.13 13.25 -10.77
C ARG A 237 1.34 11.77 -10.43
N LYS A 238 1.28 11.46 -9.13
CA LYS A 238 1.43 10.11 -8.58
C LYS A 238 0.71 10.00 -7.24
N ALA A 239 0.44 8.77 -6.83
CA ALA A 239 0.02 8.49 -5.47
C ALA A 239 1.19 8.67 -4.49
N HIS A 240 0.90 9.12 -3.28
CA HIS A 240 1.85 9.03 -2.17
C HIS A 240 1.42 7.87 -1.31
N ILE A 241 2.29 6.89 -1.13
CA ILE A 241 1.91 5.61 -0.55
C ILE A 241 2.23 5.51 0.93
N GLU A 242 2.85 6.51 1.57
CA GLU A 242 3.44 6.39 2.91
C GLU A 242 2.51 6.92 4.02
N TRP A 243 1.19 6.80 3.88
CA TRP A 243 0.21 7.36 4.82
C TRP A 243 -0.39 6.27 5.72
N PHE A 244 -0.65 6.60 6.99
CA PHE A 244 -1.11 5.63 7.98
C PHE A 244 -2.27 6.19 8.81
N LYS A 245 -3.36 5.43 8.92
CA LYS A 245 -4.51 5.78 9.76
C LYS A 245 -4.35 5.09 11.11
N VAL A 246 -3.60 5.72 12.00
CA VAL A 246 -3.19 5.17 13.29
C VAL A 246 -2.83 6.32 14.23
N ASP A 247 -2.92 6.10 15.54
CA ASP A 247 -2.51 7.09 16.52
C ASP A 247 -0.98 7.30 16.55
N LEU A 248 -0.56 8.51 16.91
CA LEU A 248 0.86 8.90 16.93
C LEU A 248 1.68 8.06 17.94
N GLU A 249 1.08 7.66 19.06
CA GLU A 249 1.80 6.91 20.10
C GLU A 249 2.17 5.50 19.63
N ARG A 250 1.27 4.83 18.91
CA ARG A 250 1.56 3.55 18.28
C ARG A 250 2.65 3.66 17.22
N VAL A 251 2.61 4.69 16.36
CA VAL A 251 3.68 4.94 15.36
C VAL A 251 5.02 5.13 16.04
N ARG A 252 5.06 6.03 17.03
CA ARG A 252 6.25 6.32 17.84
C ARG A 252 6.81 5.08 18.50
N THR A 253 5.95 4.25 19.10
CA THR A 253 6.35 3.02 19.79
C THR A 253 7.01 2.04 18.83
N VAL A 254 6.35 1.72 17.71
CA VAL A 254 6.87 0.78 16.71
C VAL A 254 8.19 1.28 16.12
N ALA A 255 8.24 2.54 15.68
CA ALA A 255 9.44 3.13 15.10
C ALA A 255 10.60 3.16 16.10
N ARG A 256 10.35 3.54 17.37
CA ARG A 256 11.38 3.56 18.42
C ARG A 256 11.94 2.17 18.72
N LEU A 257 11.09 1.14 18.74
CA LEU A 257 11.54 -0.24 18.95
C LEU A 257 12.40 -0.72 17.77
N TRP A 258 12.02 -0.42 16.52
CA TRP A 258 12.86 -0.74 15.36
C TRP A 258 14.18 0.03 15.38
N CYS A 259 14.17 1.32 15.72
CA CYS A 259 15.40 2.11 15.90
C CYS A 259 16.32 1.46 16.93
N ARG A 260 15.77 1.09 18.10
CA ARG A 260 16.51 0.48 19.19
C ARG A 260 17.13 -0.84 18.78
N TRP A 261 16.33 -1.76 18.22
CA TRP A 261 16.85 -3.04 17.74
C TRP A 261 17.93 -2.85 16.67
N MET A 262 17.71 -1.96 15.71
CA MET A 262 18.70 -1.69 14.66
C MET A 262 20.02 -1.18 15.24
N GLN A 263 19.95 -0.32 16.26
CA GLN A 263 21.11 0.28 16.91
C GLN A 263 21.86 -0.71 17.80
N ASP A 264 21.14 -1.40 18.68
CA ASP A 264 21.71 -2.27 19.72
C ASP A 264 22.20 -3.59 19.11
N ALA A 265 21.37 -4.25 18.30
CA ALA A 265 21.69 -5.56 17.73
C ALA A 265 22.61 -5.49 16.51
N ASN A 266 22.60 -4.36 15.79
CA ASN A 266 23.26 -4.18 14.49
C ASN A 266 23.04 -5.43 13.58
N PRO A 267 21.79 -5.72 13.20
CA PRO A 267 21.38 -7.07 12.78
C PRO A 267 21.86 -7.47 11.37
N TYR A 268 22.39 -6.51 10.60
CA TYR A 268 22.91 -6.73 9.26
C TYR A 268 24.43 -6.72 9.25
N ASP A 269 25.02 -7.53 8.38
CA ASP A 269 26.46 -7.59 8.16
C ASP A 269 26.95 -6.47 7.20
N ARG A 270 28.25 -6.47 6.88
CA ARG A 270 28.86 -5.47 6.00
C ARG A 270 28.37 -5.55 4.54
N ARG A 271 27.78 -6.68 4.14
CA ARG A 271 27.19 -6.91 2.83
C ARG A 271 25.70 -6.53 2.80
N GLY A 272 25.15 -6.09 3.93
CA GLY A 272 23.73 -5.77 4.09
C GLY A 272 22.85 -7.00 4.28
N CYS A 273 23.43 -8.19 4.45
CA CYS A 273 22.69 -9.42 4.71
C CYS A 273 22.32 -9.49 6.19
N LEU A 274 21.14 -10.03 6.50
CA LEU A 274 20.78 -10.33 7.88
C LEU A 274 21.76 -11.37 8.45
N LYS A 275 22.30 -11.14 9.64
CA LYS A 275 23.24 -12.07 10.28
C LYS A 275 22.56 -13.40 10.60
N ASP A 276 23.33 -14.49 10.54
CA ASP A 276 22.79 -15.86 10.66
C ASP A 276 22.04 -16.12 11.97
N HIS A 277 22.51 -15.60 13.10
CA HIS A 277 21.80 -15.76 14.38
C HIS A 277 20.41 -15.10 14.35
N TRP A 278 20.28 -13.90 13.76
CA TRP A 278 18.99 -13.23 13.57
C TRP A 278 18.09 -13.99 12.61
N ALA A 279 18.65 -14.53 11.53
CA ALA A 279 17.90 -15.41 10.64
C ALA A 279 17.37 -16.65 11.38
N GLY A 280 18.16 -17.22 12.29
CA GLY A 280 17.77 -18.31 13.18
C GLY A 280 16.59 -17.95 14.09
N HIS A 281 16.66 -16.81 14.79
CA HIS A 281 15.57 -16.33 15.64
C HIS A 281 14.27 -16.07 14.86
N ILE A 282 14.37 -15.44 13.68
CA ILE A 282 13.21 -15.22 12.82
C ILE A 282 12.61 -16.55 12.37
N LYS A 283 13.44 -17.52 11.98
CA LYS A 283 12.98 -18.87 11.61
C LYS A 283 12.25 -19.53 12.78
N PHE A 284 12.78 -19.41 14.00
CA PHE A 284 12.12 -19.91 15.22
C PHE A 284 10.73 -19.28 15.41
N LEU A 285 10.61 -17.94 15.30
CA LEU A 285 9.32 -17.28 15.44
C LEU A 285 8.29 -17.79 14.42
N VAL A 286 8.69 -17.93 13.15
CA VAL A 286 7.82 -18.46 12.08
C VAL A 286 7.41 -19.91 12.37
N GLN A 287 8.35 -20.76 12.79
CA GLN A 287 8.07 -22.17 13.10
C GLN A 287 7.08 -22.36 14.24
N HIS A 288 7.00 -21.39 15.15
CA HIS A 288 6.14 -21.42 16.33
C HIS A 288 4.93 -20.49 16.24
N ASP A 289 4.62 -19.97 15.04
CA ASP A 289 3.51 -19.04 14.79
C ASP A 289 3.53 -17.79 15.69
N ASN A 290 4.73 -17.36 16.09
CA ASN A 290 4.92 -16.15 16.88
C ASN A 290 5.02 -14.94 15.93
N PRO A 291 4.26 -13.86 16.19
CA PRO A 291 4.26 -12.71 15.31
C PRO A 291 5.62 -11.99 15.36
N ILE A 292 6.18 -11.77 14.17
CA ILE A 292 7.39 -10.95 14.01
C ILE A 292 6.97 -9.48 14.20
N THR A 293 7.53 -8.83 15.23
CA THR A 293 7.28 -7.42 15.56
C THR A 293 8.55 -6.77 16.09
N ALA A 294 8.63 -5.44 16.06
CA ALA A 294 9.73 -4.69 16.66
C ALA A 294 9.91 -5.05 18.14
N LYS A 295 8.79 -5.23 18.87
CA LYS A 295 8.80 -5.64 20.27
C LYS A 295 9.46 -7.00 20.45
N ALA A 296 9.10 -7.99 19.63
CA ALA A 296 9.70 -9.32 19.69
C ALA A 296 11.20 -9.26 19.40
N MET A 297 11.64 -8.50 18.40
CA MET A 297 13.06 -8.36 18.06
C MET A 297 13.87 -7.74 19.20
N VAL A 298 13.36 -6.67 19.83
CA VAL A 298 14.01 -6.05 20.99
C VAL A 298 14.06 -7.00 22.19
N GLN A 299 13.00 -7.78 22.41
CA GLN A 299 12.95 -8.72 23.53
C GLN A 299 13.94 -9.88 23.36
N ILE A 300 14.06 -10.44 22.16
CA ILE A 300 15.08 -11.44 21.84
C ILE A 300 16.47 -10.86 22.12
N GLN A 301 16.76 -9.65 21.66
CA GLN A 301 18.07 -9.02 21.91
C GLN A 301 18.37 -8.92 23.41
N LYS A 302 17.39 -8.49 24.22
CA LYS A 302 17.60 -8.38 25.67
C LYS A 302 17.85 -9.73 26.34
N ILE A 303 17.19 -10.79 25.88
CA ILE A 303 17.41 -12.15 26.37
C ILE A 303 18.84 -12.61 26.04
N GLU A 304 19.28 -12.41 24.79
CA GLU A 304 20.65 -12.75 24.36
C GLU A 304 21.72 -11.96 25.14
N GLU A 305 21.41 -10.72 25.53
CA GLU A 305 22.26 -9.89 26.39
C GLU A 305 22.16 -10.23 27.89
N GLY A 306 21.33 -11.20 28.28
CA GLY A 306 21.08 -11.57 29.68
C GLY A 306 20.35 -10.49 30.50
N SER A 307 19.73 -9.51 29.84
CA SER A 307 19.04 -8.38 30.45
C SER A 307 17.52 -8.59 30.64
N ASP A 308 16.98 -9.71 30.18
CA ASP A 308 15.58 -10.11 30.36
C ASP A 308 15.45 -11.63 30.49
N GLU A 309 14.37 -12.09 31.13
CA GLU A 309 14.12 -13.51 31.39
C GLU A 309 13.29 -14.16 30.28
N VAL A 310 13.71 -15.36 29.83
CA VAL A 310 13.09 -16.12 28.74
C VAL A 310 11.59 -16.38 28.95
N TYR A 311 11.18 -16.65 30.20
CA TYR A 311 9.80 -17.02 30.54
C TYR A 311 8.76 -15.91 30.32
N LYS A 312 9.20 -14.66 30.10
CA LYS A 312 8.31 -13.53 29.76
C LYS A 312 8.06 -13.38 28.25
N PHE A 313 8.76 -14.16 27.43
CA PHE A 313 8.77 -14.00 25.97
C PHE A 313 7.91 -15.01 25.22
N ILE A 314 7.89 -16.26 25.70
CA ILE A 314 7.10 -17.33 25.09
C ILE A 314 5.84 -17.50 25.93
N ASP A 315 4.66 -17.53 25.30
CA ASP A 315 3.44 -18.01 25.97
C ASP A 315 3.65 -19.49 26.31
N ASP A 316 4.20 -19.68 27.50
CA ASP A 316 4.72 -20.93 28.05
C ASP A 316 3.66 -22.04 28.10
N LYS A 317 2.37 -21.72 27.90
CA LYS A 317 1.30 -22.72 27.74
C LYS A 317 1.54 -23.69 26.58
N MET A 318 2.11 -23.23 25.46
CA MET A 318 2.37 -24.08 24.29
C MET A 318 3.60 -24.99 24.48
N LEU A 319 4.65 -24.48 25.11
CA LEU A 319 5.85 -25.27 25.44
C LEU A 319 5.58 -26.29 26.54
N ARG A 320 4.86 -25.89 27.61
CA ARG A 320 4.42 -26.82 28.67
C ARG A 320 3.54 -27.93 28.12
N LYS A 321 2.57 -27.63 27.24
CA LYS A 321 1.76 -28.68 26.59
C LYS A 321 2.59 -29.71 25.81
N LYS A 322 3.71 -29.29 25.20
CA LYS A 322 4.57 -30.18 24.42
C LYS A 322 5.49 -31.00 25.31
N GLN A 323 5.99 -30.43 26.40
CA GLN A 323 6.72 -31.18 27.44
C GLN A 323 5.81 -32.16 28.17
N ASP A 324 4.59 -31.77 28.52
CA ASP A 324 3.61 -32.64 29.17
C ASP A 324 3.17 -33.82 28.27
N ALA A 325 3.21 -33.64 26.94
CA ALA A 325 2.93 -34.70 25.98
C ALA A 325 4.10 -35.69 25.85
N VAL A 326 5.34 -35.19 25.78
CA VAL A 326 6.56 -36.02 25.70
C VAL A 326 6.76 -36.82 27.00
N VAL A 327 6.55 -36.19 28.16
CA VAL A 327 6.66 -36.86 29.47
C VAL A 327 5.55 -37.91 29.66
N LYS A 328 4.38 -37.73 29.02
CA LYS A 328 3.32 -38.74 29.03
C LYS A 328 3.64 -39.94 28.13
N GLU A 329 4.24 -39.72 26.97
CA GLU A 329 4.66 -40.81 26.08
C GLU A 329 5.77 -41.65 26.72
N GLU A 330 6.75 -41.02 27.41
CA GLU A 330 7.81 -41.74 28.13
C GLU A 330 7.30 -42.52 29.36
N ALA A 331 6.23 -42.04 30.01
CA ALA A 331 5.61 -42.73 31.15
C ALA A 331 4.64 -43.86 30.77
N GLU A 332 4.27 -43.98 29.49
CA GLU A 332 3.43 -45.07 28.96
C GLU A 332 4.27 -46.16 28.26
N GLU A 333 5.58 -45.94 28.08
CA GLU A 333 6.55 -46.90 27.51
C GLU A 333 7.42 -47.63 28.58
N GLU A 334 7.31 -47.27 29.86
CA GLU A 334 7.82 -48.04 31.04
C GLU A 334 6.72 -48.93 31.64
#